data_AF-V5GCQ5-F1
#
_entry.id   AF-V5GCQ5-F1
#
_cell.length_a   1.000
_cell.length_b   1.000
_cell.length_c   1.000
_cell.angle_alpha   90.00
_cell.angle_beta   90.00
_cell.angle_gamma   90.00
#
_symmetry.space_group_name_H-M   'P 1'
#
loop_
_entity.id
_entity.type
_entity.pdbx_description
1 polymer ?
#
loop_
_entity_poly.entity_id
_entity_poly.type
_entity_poly.pdbx_seq_one_letter_code
_entity_poly.pdbx_strand_id
1 'polypeptide(L)'
;VLIDNGFQPEWITLQKEIREEANRLRGDLLTERKYFGPYPLSVEENIEWSDKVYGYKDVVDKLNKKIEKFNLVVPVLNKQMLQISLENEAQRVMINGESIEDMRFDTPLKRERKREIENSDNEGANLFGFIEYFFKGK
;
A
#
# COMPACT_ATOMS: atom_id res chain seq x y z
N VAL A 1 39.38 3.50 23.36
CA VAL A 1 39.10 4.52 22.31
C VAL A 1 37.59 4.61 22.18
N LEU A 2 36.97 5.53 22.92
CA LEU A 2 35.55 5.86 22.81
C LEU A 2 35.45 6.90 21.70
N ILE A 3 35.20 6.44 20.47
CA ILE A 3 34.95 7.35 19.36
C ILE A 3 33.46 7.67 19.40
N ASP A 4 33.17 8.84 19.95
CA ASP A 4 31.89 9.50 19.84
C ASP A 4 31.69 9.92 18.38
N ASN A 5 31.35 8.96 17.52
CA ASN A 5 31.03 9.22 16.13
C ASN A 5 29.60 9.76 16.08
N GLY A 6 29.44 11.08 16.22
CA GLY A 6 28.21 11.80 15.90
C GLY A 6 27.78 11.70 14.42
N PHE A 7 28.24 10.68 13.69
CA PHE A 7 27.90 10.41 12.31
C PHE A 7 26.77 9.39 12.27
N GLN A 8 25.61 9.82 11.76
CA GLN A 8 24.48 8.94 11.54
C GLN A 8 24.87 7.84 10.54
N PRO A 9 24.70 6.54 10.88
CA PRO A 9 24.95 5.46 9.96
C PRO A 9 24.13 5.62 8.68
N GLU A 10 24.71 5.30 7.52
CA GLU A 10 24.06 5.42 6.22
C GLU A 10 22.68 4.73 6.18
N TRP A 11 22.57 3.54 6.79
CA TRP A 11 21.34 2.77 6.81
C TRP A 11 20.18 3.49 7.53
N ILE A 12 20.45 4.40 8.48
CA ILE A 12 19.40 5.21 9.12
C ILE A 12 18.81 6.20 8.10
N THR A 13 19.67 6.88 7.35
CA THR A 13 19.25 7.83 6.30
C THR A 13 18.47 7.11 5.22
N LEU A 14 18.99 5.97 4.75
CA LEU A 14 18.36 5.16 3.72
C LEU A 14 16.99 4.62 4.17
N GLN A 15 16.86 4.19 5.43
CA GLN A 15 15.58 3.78 6.00
C GLN A 15 14.53 4.90 5.96
N LYS A 16 14.95 6.13 6.31
CA LYS A 16 14.06 7.31 6.27
C LYS A 16 13.61 7.59 4.84
N GLU A 17 14.55 7.65 3.89
CA GLU A 17 14.25 7.88 2.47
C GLU A 17 13.28 6.82 1.91
N ILE A 18 13.53 5.52 2.17
CA ILE A 18 12.66 4.44 1.71
C ILE A 18 11.23 4.62 2.24
N ARG A 19 11.08 4.99 3.52
CA ARG A 19 9.75 5.21 4.12
C ARG A 19 9.04 6.41 3.50
N GLU A 20 9.75 7.52 3.31
CA GLU A 20 9.19 8.73 2.71
C GLU A 20 8.76 8.49 1.26
N GLU A 21 9.60 7.84 0.46
CA GLU A 21 9.29 7.51 -0.93
C GLU A 21 8.17 6.48 -1.06
N ALA A 22 8.13 5.45 -0.19
CA ALA A 22 7.04 4.49 -0.17
C ALA A 22 5.70 5.14 0.20
N ASN A 23 5.72 6.08 1.16
CA ASN A 23 4.51 6.83 1.52
C ASN A 23 4.06 7.76 0.40
N ARG A 24 5.00 8.40 -0.29
CA ARG A 24 4.71 9.23 -1.47
C ARG A 24 4.08 8.40 -2.59
N LEU A 25 4.67 7.26 -2.94
CA LEU A 25 4.11 6.32 -3.93
C LEU A 25 2.66 5.94 -3.59
N ARG A 26 2.37 5.57 -2.34
CA ARG A 26 1.00 5.21 -1.92
C ARG A 26 0.05 6.41 -1.98
N GLY A 27 0.52 7.60 -1.59
CA GLY A 27 -0.26 8.83 -1.67
C GLY A 27 -0.59 9.23 -3.12
N ASP A 28 0.37 9.05 -4.02
CA ASP A 28 0.19 9.31 -5.45
C ASP A 28 -0.82 8.32 -6.05
N LEU A 29 -0.68 7.01 -5.78
CA LEU A 29 -1.65 5.99 -6.21
C LEU A 29 -3.07 6.26 -5.67
N LEU A 30 -3.19 6.66 -4.40
CA LEU A 30 -4.48 7.04 -3.81
C LEU A 30 -5.07 8.29 -4.49
N THR A 31 -4.23 9.20 -4.95
CA THR A 31 -4.67 10.40 -5.67
C THR A 31 -5.17 10.03 -7.06
N GLU A 32 -4.47 9.15 -7.78
CA GLU A 32 -4.94 8.61 -9.06
C GLU A 32 -6.27 7.86 -8.90
N ARG A 33 -6.40 7.01 -7.86
CA ARG A 33 -7.61 6.21 -7.59
C ARG A 33 -8.88 7.05 -7.48
N LYS A 34 -8.78 8.29 -7.00
CA LYS A 34 -9.92 9.21 -6.82
C LYS A 34 -10.64 9.53 -8.12
N TYR A 35 -9.93 9.50 -9.25
CA TYR A 35 -10.48 9.83 -10.57
C TYR A 35 -11.25 8.67 -11.22
N PHE A 36 -11.13 7.46 -10.68
CA PHE A 36 -11.86 6.29 -11.13
C PHE A 36 -13.14 6.11 -10.32
N GLY A 37 -14.17 5.50 -10.92
CA GLY A 37 -15.45 5.23 -10.28
C GLY A 37 -15.38 4.33 -9.03
N PRO A 38 -16.53 4.04 -8.39
CA PRO A 38 -16.58 3.11 -7.29
C PRO A 38 -16.10 1.73 -7.72
N TYR A 39 -15.47 1.00 -6.81
CA TYR A 39 -15.08 -0.38 -7.08
C TYR A 39 -16.33 -1.30 -7.08
N PRO A 40 -16.46 -2.27 -8.02
CA PRO A 40 -15.53 -2.63 -9.08
C PRO A 40 -15.58 -1.71 -10.31
N LEU A 41 -14.41 -1.46 -10.90
CA LEU A 41 -14.26 -0.64 -12.11
C LEU A 41 -14.82 -1.33 -13.35
N SER A 42 -15.24 -0.52 -14.32
CA SER A 42 -15.53 -1.00 -15.69
C SER A 42 -14.27 -1.55 -16.38
N VAL A 43 -14.45 -2.23 -17.51
CA VAL A 43 -13.33 -2.83 -18.25
C VAL A 43 -12.41 -1.73 -18.78
N GLU A 44 -13.00 -0.67 -19.33
CA GLU A 44 -12.28 0.50 -19.84
C GLU A 44 -11.47 1.20 -18.74
N GLU A 45 -12.08 1.42 -17.57
CA GLU A 45 -11.40 2.02 -16.42
C GLU A 45 -10.29 1.12 -15.85
N ASN A 46 -10.44 -0.22 -15.89
CA ASN A 46 -9.37 -1.12 -15.47
C ASN A 46 -8.14 -1.05 -16.40
N ILE A 47 -8.36 -0.88 -17.71
CA ILE A 47 -7.27 -0.69 -18.66
C ILE A 47 -6.57 0.63 -18.37
N GLU A 48 -7.32 1.73 -18.23
CA GLU A 48 -6.75 3.04 -17.92
C GLU A 48 -6.02 3.04 -16.56
N TRP A 49 -6.58 2.41 -15.54
CA TRP A 49 -5.92 2.24 -14.24
C TRP A 49 -4.59 1.48 -14.38
N SER A 50 -4.57 0.42 -15.18
CA SER A 50 -3.36 -0.37 -15.40
C SER A 50 -2.26 0.45 -16.08
N ASP A 51 -2.62 1.27 -17.06
CA ASP A 51 -1.70 2.20 -17.73
C ASP A 51 -1.17 3.27 -16.77
N LYS A 52 -2.02 3.82 -15.90
CA LYS A 52 -1.63 4.78 -14.85
C LYS A 52 -0.65 4.14 -13.86
N VAL A 53 -0.97 2.95 -13.36
CA VAL A 53 -0.12 2.19 -12.44
C VAL A 53 1.23 1.90 -13.09
N TYR A 54 1.26 1.50 -14.36
CA TYR A 54 2.51 1.22 -15.08
C TYR A 54 3.48 2.42 -15.12
N GLY A 55 2.95 3.65 -15.09
CA GLY A 55 3.75 4.87 -14.98
C GLY A 55 4.63 4.95 -13.73
N TYR A 56 4.27 4.22 -12.66
CA TYR A 56 5.04 4.19 -11.39
C TYR A 56 6.11 3.10 -11.36
N LYS A 57 6.25 2.29 -12.42
CA LYS A 57 7.21 1.17 -12.46
C LYS A 57 8.64 1.59 -12.17
N ASP A 58 9.14 2.63 -12.85
CA ASP A 58 10.51 3.14 -12.63
C ASP A 58 10.72 3.69 -11.21
N VAL A 59 9.68 4.28 -10.61
CA VAL A 59 9.71 4.75 -9.21
C VAL A 59 9.87 3.56 -8.26
N VAL A 60 9.07 2.51 -8.45
CA VAL A 60 9.15 1.29 -7.63
C VAL A 60 10.48 0.57 -7.82
N ASP A 61 11.00 0.49 -9.05
CA ASP A 61 12.30 -0.13 -9.33
C ASP A 61 13.45 0.60 -8.61
N LYS A 62 13.44 1.93 -8.61
CA LYS A 62 14.41 2.75 -7.87
C LYS A 62 14.29 2.55 -6.36
N LEU A 63 13.06 2.52 -5.84
CA LEU A 63 12.79 2.29 -4.43
C LEU A 63 13.24 0.88 -3.99
N ASN A 64 13.01 -0.14 -4.80
CA ASN A 64 13.44 -1.50 -4.54
C ASN A 64 14.96 -1.65 -4.55
N LYS A 65 15.68 -0.91 -5.41
CA LYS A 65 17.15 -0.83 -5.36
C LYS A 65 17.65 -0.20 -4.06
N LYS A 66 16.94 0.80 -3.52
CA LYS A 66 17.26 1.38 -2.20
C LYS A 66 17.03 0.36 -1.08
N ILE A 67 15.93 -0.39 -1.14
CA ILE A 67 15.62 -1.46 -0.19
C ILE A 67 16.70 -2.54 -0.22
N GLU A 68 17.14 -2.96 -1.41
CA GLU A 68 18.24 -3.91 -1.57
C GLU A 68 19.53 -3.38 -0.92
N LYS A 69 19.93 -2.14 -1.25
CA LYS A 69 21.08 -1.50 -0.62
C LYS A 69 20.96 -1.48 0.91
N PHE A 70 19.80 -1.11 1.43
CA PHE A 70 19.51 -1.08 2.86
C PHE A 70 19.68 -2.46 3.51
N ASN A 71 19.16 -3.51 2.87
CA ASN A 71 19.27 -4.88 3.36
C ASN A 71 20.72 -5.39 3.42
N LEU A 72 21.60 -4.86 2.56
CA LEU A 72 23.04 -5.17 2.57
C LEU A 72 23.81 -4.44 3.67
N VAL A 73 23.36 -3.25 4.11
CA VAL A 73 24.08 -2.42 5.09
C VAL A 73 23.51 -2.44 6.50
N VAL A 74 22.27 -2.93 6.68
CA VAL A 74 21.63 -2.96 8.01
C VAL A 74 22.25 -4.06 8.88
N PRO A 75 22.70 -3.75 10.12
CA PRO A 75 23.42 -4.72 10.94
C PRO A 75 22.51 -5.75 11.62
N VAL A 76 21.18 -5.59 11.55
CA VAL A 76 20.22 -6.46 12.23
C VAL A 76 19.27 -7.07 11.21
N LEU A 77 19.28 -8.40 11.08
CA LEU A 77 18.51 -9.13 10.08
C LEU A 77 17.01 -8.85 10.14
N ASN A 78 16.44 -8.76 11.36
CA ASN A 78 15.01 -8.49 11.56
C ASN A 78 14.57 -7.08 11.16
N LYS A 79 15.52 -6.18 10.83
CA LYS A 79 15.22 -4.84 10.32
C LYS A 79 15.22 -4.77 8.80
N GLN A 80 15.62 -5.83 8.10
CA GLN A 80 15.57 -5.90 6.65
C GLN A 80 14.13 -5.67 6.15
N MET A 81 14.02 -5.04 4.99
CA MET A 81 12.75 -4.64 4.38
C MET A 81 12.47 -5.52 3.16
N LEU A 82 11.20 -5.88 2.97
CA LEU A 82 10.77 -6.55 1.75
C LEU A 82 10.66 -5.55 0.60
N GLN A 83 10.91 -6.03 -0.61
CA GLN A 83 10.64 -5.26 -1.83
C GLN A 83 9.15 -4.96 -1.96
N ILE A 84 8.86 -3.81 -2.54
CA ILE A 84 7.50 -3.36 -2.82
C ILE A 84 7.09 -3.91 -4.18
N SER A 85 5.95 -4.61 -4.22
CA SER A 85 5.26 -4.95 -5.47
C SER A 85 4.27 -3.86 -5.81
N LEU A 86 4.42 -3.30 -7.00
CA LEU A 86 3.55 -2.25 -7.53
C LEU A 86 2.12 -2.76 -7.70
N GLU A 87 1.97 -4.00 -8.19
CA GLU A 87 0.67 -4.65 -8.40
C GLU A 87 -0.08 -4.80 -7.08
N ASN A 88 0.62 -5.24 -6.03
CA ASN A 88 0.03 -5.39 -4.70
C ASN A 88 -0.36 -4.05 -4.08
N GLU A 89 0.46 -3.00 -4.24
CA GLU A 89 0.10 -1.65 -3.79
C GLU A 89 -1.09 -1.09 -4.57
N ALA A 90 -1.09 -1.24 -5.90
CA ALA A 90 -2.18 -0.80 -6.76
C ALA A 90 -3.50 -1.52 -6.44
N GLN A 91 -3.46 -2.83 -6.22
CA GLN A 91 -4.63 -3.60 -5.83
C GLN A 91 -5.16 -3.19 -4.45
N ARG A 92 -4.27 -2.96 -3.48
CA ARG A 92 -4.67 -2.44 -2.15
C ARG A 92 -5.36 -1.09 -2.27
N VAL A 93 -4.78 -0.18 -3.04
CA VAL A 93 -5.36 1.15 -3.29
C VAL A 93 -6.68 1.05 -4.03
N MET A 94 -6.82 0.11 -4.98
CA MET A 94 -8.05 -0.10 -5.72
C MET A 94 -9.22 -0.51 -4.82
N ILE A 95 -8.97 -1.49 -3.93
CA ILE A 95 -9.98 -2.07 -3.05
C ILE A 95 -10.32 -1.14 -1.88
N ASN A 96 -9.30 -0.52 -1.26
CA ASN A 96 -9.47 0.25 -0.03
C ASN A 96 -9.61 1.76 -0.26
N GLY A 97 -9.21 2.26 -1.44
CA GLY A 97 -9.26 3.67 -1.77
C GLY A 97 -10.68 4.12 -2.14
N GLU A 98 -11.05 5.31 -1.67
CA GLU A 98 -12.35 5.91 -1.96
C GLU A 98 -12.29 6.71 -3.26
N SER A 99 -13.25 6.49 -4.15
CA SER A 99 -13.46 7.36 -5.32
C SER A 99 -14.08 8.70 -4.90
N ILE A 100 -13.98 9.71 -5.76
CA ILE A 100 -14.73 10.97 -5.57
C ILE A 100 -16.23 10.70 -5.50
N GLU A 101 -16.72 9.71 -6.25
CA GLU A 101 -18.12 9.33 -6.25
C GLU A 101 -18.53 8.69 -4.92
N ASP A 102 -17.71 7.80 -4.35
CA ASP A 102 -17.94 7.21 -3.03
C ASP A 102 -18.08 8.27 -1.94
N MET A 103 -17.25 9.32 -1.99
CA MET A 103 -17.31 10.44 -1.05
C MET A 103 -18.59 11.28 -1.19
N ARG A 104 -19.16 11.36 -2.39
CA ARG A 104 -20.40 12.12 -2.65
C ARG A 104 -21.66 11.38 -2.16
N PHE A 105 -21.62 10.05 -2.12
CA PHE A 105 -22.74 9.20 -1.69
C PHE A 105 -22.62 8.69 -0.24
N ASP A 106 -21.66 9.19 0.57
CA ASP A 106 -21.52 8.87 1.99
C ASP A 106 -22.69 9.45 2.81
N THR A 107 -23.84 8.79 2.65
CA THR A 107 -25.08 9.00 3.38
C THR A 107 -24.90 8.35 4.77
N PRO A 108 -25.43 8.92 5.87
CA PRO A 108 -25.18 8.48 7.25
C PRO A 108 -25.27 6.95 7.53
N LEU A 109 -26.01 6.19 6.72
CA LEU A 109 -26.18 4.73 6.85
C LEU A 109 -24.91 3.88 6.62
N LYS A 110 -23.91 4.36 5.88
CA LYS A 110 -22.67 3.57 5.64
C LYS A 110 -21.71 3.62 6.84
N ARG A 111 -21.77 4.70 7.63
CA ARG A 111 -20.95 4.90 8.84
C ARG A 111 -21.35 3.97 9.98
N GLU A 112 -22.62 3.60 10.09
CA GLU A 112 -23.10 2.64 11.09
C GLU A 112 -22.58 1.23 10.79
N ARG A 113 -22.59 0.81 9.52
CA ARG A 113 -22.09 -0.52 9.10
C ARG A 113 -20.57 -0.66 9.25
N LYS A 114 -19.80 0.40 9.01
CA LYS A 114 -18.33 0.41 9.25
C LYS A 114 -18.00 0.28 10.74
N ARG A 115 -18.79 0.92 11.62
CA ARG A 115 -18.65 0.81 13.09
C ARG A 115 -19.04 -0.57 13.64
N GLU A 116 -20.02 -1.24 13.02
CA GLU A 116 -20.38 -2.60 13.40
C GLU A 116 -19.29 -3.62 13.02
N ILE A 117 -18.65 -3.45 11.86
CA ILE A 117 -17.52 -4.30 11.43
C ILE A 117 -16.29 -4.05 12.32
N GLU A 118 -15.93 -2.79 12.60
CA GLU A 118 -14.83 -2.46 13.51
C GLU A 118 -15.03 -2.98 14.94
N ASN A 119 -16.28 -3.04 15.44
CA ASN A 119 -16.58 -3.63 16.75
C ASN A 119 -16.54 -5.18 16.75
N SER A 120 -16.74 -5.82 15.60
CA SER A 120 -16.63 -7.28 15.45
C SER A 120 -15.19 -7.76 15.28
N ASP A 121 -14.27 -6.90 14.84
CA ASP A 121 -12.86 -7.24 14.56
C ASP A 121 -11.97 -7.36 15.81
N ASN A 122 -12.54 -7.21 17.01
CA ASN A 122 -11.81 -7.42 18.27
C ASN A 122 -11.71 -8.90 18.70
N GLU A 123 -12.34 -9.82 17.95
CA GLU A 123 -12.12 -11.26 18.10
C GLU A 123 -11.40 -11.83 16.87
N GLY A 124 -10.11 -12.09 17.09
CA GLY A 124 -9.14 -12.77 16.25
C GLY A 124 -9.62 -13.48 14.97
N ALA A 125 -8.95 -13.09 13.89
CA ALA A 125 -8.71 -13.84 12.66
C ALA A 125 -9.84 -13.87 11.61
N ASN A 126 -9.86 -12.88 10.71
CA ASN A 126 -10.61 -12.98 9.45
C ASN A 126 -9.91 -12.30 8.25
N LEU A 127 -8.61 -12.57 8.04
CA LEU A 127 -7.93 -12.29 6.76
C LEU A 127 -7.99 -13.47 5.78
N PHE A 128 -8.38 -14.67 6.24
CA PHE A 128 -8.44 -15.89 5.42
C PHE A 128 -9.87 -16.28 4.97
N GLY A 129 -10.93 -15.74 5.59
CA GLY A 129 -12.32 -16.09 5.26
C GLY A 129 -12.77 -15.66 3.87
N PHE A 130 -12.22 -14.57 3.33
CA PHE A 130 -12.55 -14.08 2.00
C PHE A 130 -12.00 -14.96 0.86
N ILE A 131 -10.91 -15.69 1.10
CA ILE A 131 -10.30 -16.59 0.10
C ILE A 131 -11.05 -17.94 0.07
N GLU A 132 -11.51 -18.44 1.22
CA GLU A 132 -12.23 -19.71 1.31
C GLU A 132 -13.60 -19.68 0.62
N TYR A 133 -14.31 -18.53 0.65
CA TYR A 133 -15.58 -18.37 -0.06
C TYR A 133 -15.42 -18.40 -1.59
N PHE A 134 -14.29 -17.90 -2.10
CA PHE A 134 -14.04 -17.81 -3.55
C PHE A 134 -13.65 -19.16 -4.17
N PHE A 135 -13.06 -20.08 -3.41
CA PHE A 135 -12.67 -21.42 -3.88
C PHE A 135 -13.72 -22.52 -3.64
N LYS A 136 -14.83 -22.21 -2.95
CA LYS A 136 -15.90 -23.19 -2.64
C LYS A 136 -17.05 -23.21 -3.66
N GLY A 137 -16.86 -22.59 -4.82
CA GLY A 137 -17.90 -22.41 -5.83
C GLY A 137 -17.44 -22.63 -7.27
N LYS A 138 -16.78 -23.76 -7.56
CA LYS A 138 -16.86 -24.54 -8.82
C LYS A 138 -15.95 -25.75 -8.79
#